data_AF-A0AAD6Q4Z6-F1
#
_entry.id   AF-A0AAD6Q4Z6-F1
#
_cell.length_a   1.000
_cell.length_b   1.000
_cell.length_c   1.000
_cell.angle_alpha   90.00
_cell.angle_beta   90.00
_cell.angle_gamma   90.00
#
_symmetry.space_group_name_H-M   'P 1'
#
loop_
_entity.id
_entity.type
_entity.pdbx_description
1 polymer ?
#
loop_
_entity_poly.entity_id
_entity_poly.type
_entity_poly.pdbx_seq_one_letter_code
_entity_poly.pdbx_strand_id
1 'polypeptide(L)'
;MNDPAATATATDDGIHIEKLYEFGERLNESKDKSQNVKDYQGIMDAAKTSIKAKQLAAQLIPRFFKFFPELSSQAVETQIDLIEQEELGVRVQAIRGLPLFCKDTPEYLSKIVDILVQLLAAEEIVERDAVLKALMSLLRQDVKASLSALFKHIGTVEEPSTDELIREKVLSFVRDKVFPLKAELLRPQEEMERHITDLIKKSSEDVTGAEFRMFMDFLKKLSIFGDKAPSERMKELVGIIEGQADLDSAFDVTHVSDTDHIDRLISCLYMALPFFLRGASSSRFLNYLNKHIIPVFDKFPEERKLDLLKALAEISPFTLPQDSRQILPSVVQLLKKYMPRRKSGEEMNFTYVECLLYAFHHLAHKAPNATNSLCGYKIVTGQPSDRLGEDFSEFYTDLTERLSSVEDLTRATMKKLTQGMAEHNKAMAAAKSDEAKDNIKTQKQNTTTGLRTCNNILAMTKPLHSKTPLFIGDKSINLSWKEVAKPSVPSTTVSAGGKRPATTANGSGNMEKKGRGAGGMHNQLVNRALEGISYGGRGSPRGRGRGWGGRGRGRSFR
;
A
#
# COMPACT_ATOMS: atom_id res chain seq x y z
N MET A 1 58.29 -15.30 -35.00
CA MET A 1 58.34 -14.14 -35.91
C MET A 1 57.28 -13.18 -35.43
N ASN A 2 57.70 -12.06 -34.83
CA ASN A 2 56.77 -11.00 -34.42
C ASN A 2 56.28 -10.28 -35.68
N ASP A 3 54.98 -10.08 -35.76
CA ASP A 3 54.33 -9.37 -36.86
C ASP A 3 54.71 -7.87 -36.79
N PRO A 4 55.42 -7.30 -37.78
CA PRO A 4 55.87 -5.91 -37.75
C PRO A 4 54.72 -4.90 -37.68
N ALA A 5 53.51 -5.28 -38.12
CA ALA A 5 52.30 -4.47 -37.98
C ALA A 5 51.86 -4.33 -36.51
N ALA A 6 52.01 -5.38 -35.70
CA ALA A 6 51.65 -5.36 -34.28
C ALA A 6 52.63 -4.53 -33.42
N THR A 7 53.88 -4.40 -33.85
CA THR A 7 54.87 -3.55 -33.17
C THR A 7 54.71 -2.06 -33.51
N ALA A 8 54.27 -1.73 -34.73
CA ALA A 8 54.07 -0.34 -35.15
C ALA A 8 52.82 0.29 -34.50
N THR A 9 51.72 -0.48 -34.36
CA THR A 9 50.51 -0.04 -33.67
C THR A 9 50.73 0.17 -32.17
N ALA A 10 51.52 -0.70 -31.53
CA ALA A 10 51.86 -0.54 -30.12
C ALA A 10 52.71 0.72 -29.82
N THR A 11 53.58 1.14 -30.75
CA THR A 11 54.36 2.38 -30.61
C THR A 11 53.52 3.63 -30.81
N ASP A 12 52.55 3.61 -31.72
CA ASP A 12 51.66 4.77 -31.98
C ASP A 12 50.65 4.97 -30.83
N ASP A 13 50.13 3.86 -30.28
CA ASP A 13 49.27 3.87 -29.09
C ASP A 13 49.94 4.53 -27.88
N GLY A 14 51.23 4.26 -27.67
CA GLY A 14 52.01 4.87 -26.58
C GLY A 14 52.12 6.38 -26.71
N ILE A 15 52.37 6.88 -27.93
CA ILE A 15 52.51 8.30 -28.23
C ILE A 15 51.20 9.06 -27.97
N HIS A 16 50.06 8.48 -28.38
CA HIS A 16 48.75 9.10 -28.15
C HIS A 16 48.40 9.19 -26.66
N ILE A 17 48.74 8.17 -25.88
CA ILE A 17 48.50 8.14 -24.44
C ILE A 17 49.39 9.17 -23.71
N GLU A 18 50.67 9.25 -24.07
CA GLU A 18 51.61 10.21 -23.49
C GLU A 18 51.14 11.65 -23.73
N LYS A 19 50.75 11.97 -24.98
CA LYS A 19 50.17 13.28 -25.31
C LYS A 19 48.91 13.60 -24.51
N LEU A 20 48.03 12.62 -24.27
CA LEU A 20 46.85 12.82 -23.43
C LEU A 20 47.21 13.17 -21.98
N TYR A 21 48.24 12.54 -21.43
CA TYR A 21 48.75 12.91 -20.11
C TYR A 21 49.34 14.32 -20.12
N GLU A 22 50.16 14.68 -21.12
CA GLU A 22 50.70 16.03 -21.27
C GLU A 22 49.60 17.09 -21.36
N PHE A 23 48.58 16.88 -22.18
CA PHE A 23 47.43 17.79 -22.28
C PHE A 23 46.72 17.93 -20.92
N GLY A 24 46.47 16.79 -20.25
CA GLY A 24 45.83 16.77 -18.93
C GLY A 24 46.64 17.50 -17.85
N GLU A 25 47.97 17.34 -17.85
CA GLU A 25 48.89 18.02 -16.92
C GLU A 25 48.93 19.52 -17.19
N ARG A 26 49.13 19.95 -18.44
CA ARG A 26 49.11 21.37 -18.81
C ARG A 26 47.80 22.04 -18.43
N LEU A 27 46.68 21.37 -18.65
CA LEU A 27 45.37 21.88 -18.22
C LEU A 27 45.25 21.94 -16.70
N ASN A 28 45.74 20.94 -15.95
CA ASN A 28 45.69 20.98 -14.49
C ASN A 28 46.55 22.12 -13.91
N GLU A 29 47.77 22.27 -14.40
CA GLU A 29 48.76 23.25 -13.93
C GLU A 29 48.45 24.68 -14.36
N SER A 30 47.67 24.86 -15.42
CA SER A 30 47.30 26.19 -15.89
C SER A 30 46.48 26.96 -14.87
N LYS A 31 46.89 28.22 -14.64
CA LYS A 31 46.18 29.21 -13.82
C LYS A 31 44.85 29.60 -14.45
N ASP A 32 44.85 29.81 -15.76
CA ASP A 32 43.64 30.04 -16.55
C ASP A 32 43.51 28.94 -17.62
N LYS A 33 42.64 27.98 -17.33
CA LYS A 33 42.41 26.82 -18.18
C LYS A 33 41.78 27.20 -19.51
N SER A 34 40.98 28.28 -19.55
CA SER A 34 40.25 28.70 -20.75
C SER A 34 41.17 29.08 -21.92
N GLN A 35 42.42 29.50 -21.64
CA GLN A 35 43.41 29.85 -22.65
C GLN A 35 44.00 28.63 -23.39
N ASN A 36 43.86 27.42 -22.83
CA ASN A 36 44.48 26.21 -23.37
C ASN A 36 43.51 25.43 -24.28
N VAL A 37 42.83 26.14 -25.17
CA VAL A 37 41.82 25.57 -26.09
C VAL A 37 42.39 24.44 -26.93
N LYS A 38 43.64 24.57 -27.41
CA LYS A 38 44.32 23.55 -28.22
C LYS A 38 44.57 22.25 -27.46
N ASP A 39 44.85 22.32 -26.17
CA ASP A 39 45.08 21.13 -25.35
C ASP A 39 43.77 20.38 -25.13
N TYR A 40 42.67 21.12 -24.89
CA TYR A 40 41.35 20.52 -24.77
C TYR A 40 40.86 19.92 -26.09
N GLN A 41 41.10 20.59 -27.22
CA GLN A 41 40.84 20.05 -28.55
C GLN A 41 41.66 18.78 -28.80
N GLY A 42 42.95 18.79 -28.43
CA GLY A 42 43.84 17.62 -28.56
C GLY A 42 43.35 16.40 -27.78
N ILE A 43 42.73 16.61 -26.61
CA ILE A 43 42.08 15.51 -25.85
C ILE A 43 40.91 14.91 -26.64
N MET A 44 40.05 15.75 -27.22
CA MET A 44 38.91 15.28 -28.03
C MET A 44 39.38 14.57 -29.30
N ASP A 45 40.44 15.05 -29.95
CA ASP A 45 40.98 14.43 -31.15
C ASP A 45 41.60 13.06 -30.85
N ALA A 46 42.31 12.95 -29.72
CA ALA A 46 42.88 11.67 -29.26
C ALA A 46 41.80 10.63 -28.91
N ALA A 47 40.57 11.05 -28.62
CA ALA A 47 39.43 10.15 -28.43
C ALA A 47 39.05 9.34 -29.68
N LYS A 48 39.65 9.61 -30.84
CA LYS A 48 39.41 8.89 -32.10
C LYS A 48 40.49 7.86 -32.43
N THR A 49 41.44 7.64 -31.52
CA THR A 49 42.63 6.83 -31.75
C THR A 49 42.52 5.44 -31.09
N SER A 50 43.46 5.07 -30.22
CA SER A 50 43.53 3.75 -29.59
C SER A 50 42.47 3.53 -28.50
N ILE A 51 42.20 2.27 -28.14
CA ILE A 51 41.24 1.92 -27.07
C ILE A 51 41.64 2.57 -25.73
N LYS A 52 42.93 2.56 -25.40
CA LYS A 52 43.44 3.18 -24.17
C LYS A 52 43.35 4.71 -24.22
N ALA A 53 43.62 5.31 -25.38
CA ALA A 53 43.45 6.75 -25.57
C ALA A 53 41.98 7.16 -25.43
N LYS A 54 41.04 6.40 -26.02
CA LYS A 54 39.59 6.55 -25.84
C LYS A 54 39.19 6.52 -24.37
N GLN A 55 39.64 5.53 -23.61
CA GLN A 55 39.35 5.40 -22.18
C GLN A 55 39.89 6.58 -21.34
N LEU A 56 41.07 7.08 -21.67
CA LEU A 56 41.66 8.22 -20.98
C LEU A 56 40.97 9.53 -21.38
N ALA A 57 40.69 9.73 -22.67
CA ALA A 57 39.95 10.88 -23.18
C ALA A 57 38.54 10.96 -22.55
N ALA A 58 37.83 9.84 -22.44
CA ALA A 58 36.53 9.73 -21.77
C ALA A 58 36.51 10.25 -20.32
N GLN A 59 37.67 10.27 -19.66
CA GLN A 59 37.85 10.85 -18.31
C GLN A 59 38.18 12.33 -18.35
N LEU A 60 39.01 12.75 -19.30
CA LEU A 60 39.55 14.10 -19.36
C LEU A 60 38.59 15.11 -19.99
N ILE A 61 37.82 14.71 -21.01
CA ILE A 61 36.81 15.56 -21.67
C ILE A 61 35.84 16.15 -20.63
N PRO A 62 35.06 15.34 -19.88
CA PRO A 62 34.14 15.85 -18.87
C PRO A 62 34.81 16.69 -17.78
N ARG A 63 36.07 16.38 -17.43
CA ARG A 63 36.79 17.02 -16.33
C ARG A 63 37.10 18.49 -16.59
N PHE A 64 37.39 18.85 -17.84
CA PHE A 64 37.77 20.21 -18.21
C PHE A 64 36.65 20.99 -18.94
N PHE A 65 35.54 20.32 -19.24
CA PHE A 65 34.40 20.85 -19.98
C PHE A 65 34.01 22.30 -19.66
N LYS A 66 33.81 22.62 -18.37
CA LYS A 66 33.32 23.94 -17.93
C LYS A 66 34.19 25.14 -18.33
N PHE A 67 35.47 24.90 -18.65
CA PHE A 67 36.41 25.96 -18.99
C PHE A 67 36.36 26.34 -20.48
N PHE A 68 35.65 25.56 -21.30
CA PHE A 68 35.64 25.70 -22.76
C PHE A 68 34.21 25.74 -23.33
N PRO A 69 33.41 26.77 -23.01
CA PRO A 69 32.02 26.86 -23.47
C PRO A 69 31.89 26.86 -25.00
N GLU A 70 32.87 27.41 -25.72
CA GLU A 70 32.91 27.42 -27.20
C GLU A 70 33.03 26.02 -27.82
N LEU A 71 33.60 25.05 -27.08
CA LEU A 71 33.78 23.66 -27.52
C LEU A 71 32.74 22.71 -26.92
N SER A 72 31.68 23.26 -26.30
CA SER A 72 30.73 22.46 -25.53
C SER A 72 29.95 21.43 -26.36
N SER A 73 29.43 21.81 -27.53
CA SER A 73 28.73 20.87 -28.41
C SER A 73 29.63 19.72 -28.83
N GLN A 74 30.84 20.05 -29.28
CA GLN A 74 31.82 19.07 -29.72
C GLN A 74 32.25 18.14 -28.59
N ALA A 75 32.45 18.65 -27.38
CA ALA A 75 32.82 17.83 -26.22
C ALA A 75 31.70 16.85 -25.83
N VAL A 76 30.44 17.28 -25.85
CA VAL A 76 29.30 16.42 -25.57
C VAL A 76 29.12 15.37 -26.66
N GLU A 77 29.20 15.76 -27.94
CA GLU A 77 29.14 14.83 -29.07
C GLU A 77 30.28 13.81 -29.02
N THR A 78 31.52 14.24 -28.76
CA THR A 78 32.66 13.32 -28.62
C THR A 78 32.44 12.34 -27.48
N GLN A 79 31.87 12.77 -26.35
CA GLN A 79 31.54 11.84 -25.26
C GLN A 79 30.41 10.88 -25.64
N ILE A 80 29.44 11.32 -26.44
CA ILE A 80 28.36 10.47 -26.95
C ILE A 80 28.94 9.41 -27.91
N ASP A 81 29.85 9.79 -28.81
CA ASP A 81 30.52 8.83 -29.69
C ASP A 81 31.26 7.73 -28.88
N LEU A 82 31.79 8.10 -27.70
CA LEU A 82 32.48 7.16 -26.81
C LEU A 82 31.53 6.19 -26.07
N ILE A 83 30.28 6.56 -25.81
CA ILE A 83 29.29 5.64 -25.24
C ILE A 83 28.76 4.65 -26.27
N GLU A 84 28.97 4.89 -27.58
CA GLU A 84 28.53 3.99 -28.66
C GLU A 84 29.65 3.05 -29.17
N GLN A 85 30.82 3.06 -28.53
CA GLN A 85 31.96 2.22 -28.94
C GLN A 85 31.74 0.74 -28.65
N GLU A 86 32.35 -0.14 -29.45
CA GLU A 86 32.23 -1.60 -29.29
C GLU A 86 32.86 -2.09 -27.97
N GLU A 87 33.92 -1.43 -27.52
CA GLU A 87 34.67 -1.82 -26.34
C GLU A 87 33.96 -1.40 -25.05
N LEU A 88 33.47 -2.39 -24.29
CA LEU A 88 32.78 -2.19 -23.00
C LEU A 88 33.54 -1.26 -22.04
N GLY A 89 34.87 -1.38 -21.98
CA GLY A 89 35.70 -0.54 -21.11
C GLY A 89 35.66 0.95 -21.48
N VAL A 90 35.55 1.27 -22.78
CA VAL A 90 35.41 2.65 -23.25
C VAL A 90 34.02 3.19 -22.89
N ARG A 91 32.95 2.45 -23.22
CA ARG A 91 31.58 2.85 -22.90
C ARG A 91 31.38 3.10 -21.41
N VAL A 92 31.81 2.17 -20.57
CA VAL A 92 31.71 2.29 -19.10
C VAL A 92 32.44 3.53 -18.60
N GLN A 93 33.61 3.85 -19.15
CA GLN A 93 34.38 5.00 -18.73
C GLN A 93 33.75 6.32 -19.19
N ALA A 94 33.18 6.33 -20.39
CA ALA A 94 32.43 7.46 -20.90
C ALA A 94 31.17 7.75 -20.07
N ILE A 95 30.41 6.70 -19.74
CA ILE A 95 29.20 6.79 -18.88
C ILE A 95 29.55 7.34 -17.50
N ARG A 96 30.63 6.88 -16.88
CA ARG A 96 31.09 7.39 -15.57
C ARG A 96 31.48 8.87 -15.61
N GLY A 97 31.90 9.37 -16.76
CA GLY A 97 32.24 10.77 -16.99
C GLY A 97 31.02 11.68 -17.13
N LEU A 98 29.87 11.16 -17.57
CA LEU A 98 28.67 11.97 -17.88
C LEU A 98 28.24 12.91 -16.75
N PRO A 99 28.21 12.52 -15.46
CA PRO A 99 27.79 13.42 -14.38
C PRO A 99 28.68 14.66 -14.18
N LEU A 100 29.91 14.65 -14.70
CA LEU A 100 30.84 15.78 -14.56
C LEU A 100 30.48 16.94 -15.48
N PHE A 101 29.79 16.67 -16.61
CA PHE A 101 29.24 17.71 -17.49
C PHE A 101 28.17 18.58 -16.82
N CYS A 102 27.68 18.19 -15.63
CA CYS A 102 26.60 18.92 -14.94
C CYS A 102 27.09 19.66 -13.70
N LYS A 103 28.30 19.39 -13.21
CA LYS A 103 28.77 19.85 -11.89
C LYS A 103 28.81 21.37 -11.75
N ASP A 104 29.17 22.07 -12.83
CA ASP A 104 29.28 23.54 -12.88
C ASP A 104 28.50 24.12 -14.08
N THR A 105 27.69 23.29 -14.73
CA THR A 105 26.98 23.57 -16.00
C THR A 105 25.60 22.87 -15.96
N PRO A 106 24.70 23.31 -15.05
CA PRO A 106 23.44 22.64 -14.76
C PRO A 106 22.46 22.58 -15.95
N GLU A 107 22.64 23.43 -16.95
CA GLU A 107 21.86 23.45 -18.19
C GLU A 107 21.96 22.13 -19.00
N TYR A 108 23.05 21.38 -18.83
CA TYR A 108 23.22 20.07 -19.47
C TYR A 108 22.54 18.93 -18.72
N LEU A 109 22.07 19.16 -17.49
CA LEU A 109 21.57 18.09 -16.62
C LEU A 109 20.43 17.30 -17.26
N SER A 110 19.42 17.97 -17.81
CA SER A 110 18.29 17.28 -18.44
C SER A 110 18.78 16.39 -19.59
N LYS A 111 19.61 16.95 -20.49
CA LYS A 111 20.15 16.21 -21.65
C LYS A 111 20.97 14.98 -21.21
N ILE A 112 21.80 15.12 -20.18
CA ILE A 112 22.63 14.03 -19.68
C ILE A 112 21.80 12.96 -18.97
N VAL A 113 20.75 13.35 -18.22
CA VAL A 113 19.79 12.38 -17.66
C VAL A 113 19.08 11.63 -18.77
N ASP A 114 18.64 12.32 -19.84
CA ASP A 114 17.96 11.69 -20.97
C ASP A 114 18.84 10.61 -21.62
N ILE A 115 20.12 10.92 -21.87
CA ILE A 115 21.10 9.96 -22.39
C ILE A 115 21.26 8.76 -21.44
N LEU A 116 21.47 9.00 -20.15
CA LEU A 116 21.63 7.92 -19.17
C LEU A 116 20.39 7.04 -19.04
N VAL A 117 19.20 7.61 -19.17
CA VAL A 117 17.94 6.85 -19.13
C VAL A 117 17.87 5.87 -20.29
N GLN A 118 18.24 6.28 -21.52
CA GLN A 118 18.30 5.38 -22.67
C GLN A 118 19.26 4.20 -22.43
N LEU A 119 20.38 4.46 -21.75
CA LEU A 119 21.37 3.44 -21.42
C LEU A 119 20.94 2.48 -20.29
N LEU A 120 19.81 2.70 -19.61
CA LEU A 120 19.28 1.73 -18.64
C LEU A 120 18.87 0.40 -19.31
N ALA A 121 18.61 0.42 -20.62
CA ALA A 121 18.30 -0.75 -21.41
C ALA A 121 19.54 -1.56 -21.86
N ALA A 122 20.76 -1.09 -21.55
CA ALA A 122 21.99 -1.78 -21.95
C ALA A 122 21.99 -3.26 -21.52
N GLU A 123 22.42 -4.17 -22.39
CA GLU A 123 22.41 -5.61 -22.12
C GLU A 123 23.43 -6.01 -21.06
N GLU A 124 24.60 -5.36 -21.09
CA GLU A 124 25.74 -5.62 -20.23
C GLU A 124 25.52 -5.12 -18.80
N ILE A 125 25.72 -6.01 -17.81
CA ILE A 125 25.48 -5.70 -16.39
C ILE A 125 26.41 -4.60 -15.90
N VAL A 126 27.68 -4.63 -16.30
CA VAL A 126 28.71 -3.66 -15.88
C VAL A 126 28.38 -2.26 -16.40
N GLU A 127 27.85 -2.19 -17.61
CA GLU A 127 27.40 -0.95 -18.23
C GLU A 127 26.19 -0.38 -17.50
N ARG A 128 25.16 -1.20 -17.24
CA ARG A 128 24.01 -0.79 -16.42
C ARG A 128 24.41 -0.31 -15.03
N ASP A 129 25.35 -0.99 -14.35
CA ASP A 129 25.84 -0.54 -13.04
C ASP A 129 26.52 0.84 -13.10
N ALA A 130 27.27 1.11 -14.18
CA ALA A 130 27.85 2.43 -14.43
C ALA A 130 26.76 3.50 -14.63
N VAL A 131 25.71 3.19 -15.39
CA VAL A 131 24.55 4.08 -15.61
C VAL A 131 23.84 4.40 -14.29
N LEU A 132 23.54 3.37 -13.48
CA LEU A 132 22.88 3.53 -12.19
C LEU A 132 23.70 4.42 -11.24
N LYS A 133 25.03 4.26 -11.22
CA LYS A 133 25.94 5.11 -10.44
C LYS A 133 25.99 6.54 -10.96
N ALA A 134 25.99 6.73 -12.29
CA ALA A 134 25.97 8.04 -12.91
C ALA A 134 24.68 8.81 -12.60
N LEU A 135 23.51 8.18 -12.74
CA LEU A 135 22.22 8.76 -12.36
C LEU A 135 22.16 9.13 -10.87
N MET A 136 22.66 8.24 -10.00
CA MET A 136 22.76 8.53 -8.56
C MET A 136 23.73 9.68 -8.24
N SER A 137 24.76 9.90 -9.06
CA SER A 137 25.65 11.06 -8.93
C SER A 137 24.90 12.35 -9.29
N LEU A 138 24.16 12.36 -10.40
CA LEU A 138 23.36 13.52 -10.82
C LEU A 138 22.28 13.87 -9.81
N LEU A 139 21.56 12.86 -9.29
CA LEU A 139 20.58 13.04 -8.22
C LEU A 139 21.18 13.71 -6.98
N ARG A 140 22.43 13.41 -6.63
CA ARG A 140 23.10 14.05 -5.49
C ARG A 140 23.64 15.44 -5.79
N GLN A 141 23.86 15.78 -7.06
CA GLN A 141 24.24 17.12 -7.47
C GLN A 141 23.02 18.06 -7.46
N ASP A 142 21.93 17.64 -8.08
CA ASP A 142 20.65 18.36 -8.08
C ASP A 142 19.48 17.37 -8.08
N VAL A 143 18.91 17.17 -6.90
CA VAL A 143 17.81 16.22 -6.68
C VAL A 143 16.57 16.66 -7.45
N LYS A 144 16.26 17.97 -7.43
CA LYS A 144 15.01 18.50 -7.96
C LYS A 144 14.99 18.43 -9.48
N ALA A 145 16.06 18.88 -10.13
CA ALA A 145 16.18 18.82 -11.59
C ALA A 145 16.28 17.38 -12.08
N SER A 146 17.07 16.53 -11.40
CA SER A 146 17.23 15.12 -11.80
C SER A 146 15.95 14.31 -11.66
N LEU A 147 15.19 14.47 -10.57
CA LEU A 147 13.88 13.82 -10.42
C LEU A 147 12.91 14.31 -11.49
N SER A 148 12.89 15.61 -11.77
CA SER A 148 12.01 16.15 -12.81
C SER A 148 12.34 15.57 -14.19
N ALA A 149 13.63 15.45 -14.52
CA ALA A 149 14.06 14.83 -15.77
C ALA A 149 13.72 13.32 -15.83
N LEU A 150 13.95 12.57 -14.74
CA LEU A 150 13.59 11.14 -14.67
C LEU A 150 12.09 10.91 -14.85
N PHE A 151 11.25 11.70 -14.20
CA PHE A 151 9.79 11.53 -14.27
C PHE A 151 9.20 11.87 -15.65
N LYS A 152 9.89 12.65 -16.49
CA LYS A 152 9.47 12.83 -17.91
C LYS A 152 9.43 11.51 -18.67
N HIS A 153 10.33 10.58 -18.36
CA HIS A 153 10.39 9.25 -18.99
C HIS A 153 9.40 8.25 -18.41
N ILE A 154 8.77 8.56 -17.27
CA ILE A 154 7.62 7.78 -16.76
C ILE A 154 6.36 8.14 -17.56
N GLY A 155 6.28 9.37 -18.04
CA GLY A 155 5.16 9.88 -18.82
C GLY A 155 4.07 10.51 -17.95
N THR A 156 3.23 11.30 -18.62
CA THR A 156 2.01 11.91 -18.09
C THR A 156 0.90 11.75 -19.13
N VAL A 157 -0.35 12.08 -18.80
CA VAL A 157 -1.44 12.01 -19.79
C VAL A 157 -1.22 12.98 -20.96
N GLU A 158 -0.62 14.14 -20.71
CA GLU A 158 -0.31 15.12 -21.75
C GLU A 158 0.90 14.68 -22.61
N GLU A 159 1.88 14.03 -21.99
CA GLU A 159 3.11 13.55 -22.62
C GLU A 159 3.35 12.08 -22.23
N PRO A 160 2.67 11.12 -22.87
CA PRO A 160 2.81 9.71 -22.56
C PRO A 160 4.20 9.22 -22.95
N SER A 161 4.74 8.26 -22.21
CA SER A 161 6.01 7.64 -22.56
C SER A 161 5.86 6.85 -23.86
N THR A 162 6.75 7.08 -24.81
CA THR A 162 6.76 6.37 -26.10
C THR A 162 7.51 5.03 -26.04
N ASP A 163 8.29 4.80 -24.99
CA ASP A 163 9.08 3.59 -24.79
C ASP A 163 8.77 2.94 -23.43
N GLU A 164 7.96 1.88 -23.50
CA GLU A 164 7.49 1.14 -22.33
C GLU A 164 8.62 0.41 -21.59
N LEU A 165 9.66 -0.05 -22.31
CA LEU A 165 10.81 -0.69 -21.70
C LEU A 165 11.58 0.31 -20.85
N ILE A 166 11.84 1.50 -21.40
CA ILE A 166 12.51 2.58 -20.68
C ILE A 166 11.67 3.05 -19.48
N ARG A 167 10.36 3.20 -19.63
CA ARG A 167 9.41 3.52 -18.55
C ARG A 167 9.57 2.53 -17.39
N GLU A 168 9.55 1.24 -17.68
CA GLU A 168 9.73 0.17 -16.67
C GLU A 168 11.09 0.25 -15.97
N LYS A 169 12.17 0.52 -16.71
CA LYS A 169 13.52 0.67 -16.14
C LYS A 169 13.62 1.89 -15.23
N VAL A 170 13.02 3.01 -15.61
CA VAL A 170 13.00 4.24 -14.80
C VAL A 170 12.19 4.03 -13.53
N LEU A 171 11.00 3.43 -13.62
CA LEU A 171 10.19 3.07 -12.45
C LEU A 171 10.94 2.15 -11.49
N SER A 172 11.62 1.13 -12.02
CA SER A 172 12.45 0.22 -11.24
C SER A 172 13.61 0.95 -10.56
N PHE A 173 14.28 1.87 -11.26
CA PHE A 173 15.34 2.70 -10.68
C PHE A 173 14.82 3.57 -9.53
N VAL A 174 13.69 4.27 -9.74
CA VAL A 174 13.06 5.12 -8.73
C VAL A 174 12.66 4.28 -7.51
N ARG A 175 12.02 3.13 -7.73
CA ARG A 175 11.64 2.18 -6.66
C ARG A 175 12.82 1.69 -5.84
N ASP A 176 13.89 1.25 -6.51
CA ASP A 176 14.94 0.45 -5.87
C ASP A 176 16.12 1.31 -5.38
N LYS A 177 16.31 2.51 -5.93
CA LYS A 177 17.44 3.39 -5.62
C LYS A 177 17.01 4.71 -4.99
N VAL A 178 15.95 5.34 -5.48
CA VAL A 178 15.53 6.68 -5.00
C VAL A 178 14.69 6.57 -3.73
N PHE A 179 13.61 5.79 -3.75
CA PHE A 179 12.67 5.68 -2.64
C PHE A 179 13.30 5.23 -1.31
N PRO A 180 14.25 4.26 -1.29
CA PRO A 180 14.93 3.86 -0.05
C PRO A 180 15.79 4.97 0.55
N LEU A 181 16.32 5.86 -0.28
CA LEU A 181 17.22 6.95 0.11
C LEU A 181 16.50 8.29 0.36
N LYS A 182 15.17 8.30 0.48
CA LYS A 182 14.38 9.54 0.64
C LYS A 182 14.87 10.48 1.75
N ALA A 183 15.37 9.96 2.87
CA ALA A 183 15.84 10.78 4.00
C ALA A 183 17.20 11.46 3.75
N GLU A 184 18.00 10.90 2.83
CA GLU A 184 19.24 11.49 2.32
C GLU A 184 18.92 12.49 1.22
N LEU A 185 18.11 12.09 0.22
CA LEU A 185 17.91 12.83 -1.01
C LEU A 185 16.88 13.97 -0.90
N LEU A 186 15.76 13.78 -0.21
CA LEU A 186 14.69 14.79 -0.18
C LEU A 186 14.98 15.85 0.88
N ARG A 187 15.86 16.81 0.53
CA ARG A 187 16.24 17.94 1.40
C ARG A 187 16.26 19.26 0.60
N PRO A 188 15.69 20.37 1.11
CA PRO A 188 14.90 20.49 2.34
C PRO A 188 13.63 19.62 2.33
N GLN A 189 13.31 19.00 3.47
CA GLN A 189 12.38 17.87 3.51
C GLN A 189 10.99 18.18 2.95
N GLU A 190 10.31 19.20 3.48
CA GLU A 190 8.93 19.51 3.09
C GLU A 190 8.82 19.92 1.62
N GLU A 191 9.74 20.77 1.12
CA GLU A 191 9.75 21.22 -0.28
C GLU A 191 9.97 20.04 -1.22
N MET A 192 10.95 19.17 -0.93
CA MET A 192 11.29 18.06 -1.81
C MET A 192 10.26 16.94 -1.74
N GLU A 193 9.64 16.70 -0.57
CA GLU A 193 8.50 15.80 -0.45
C GLU A 193 7.28 16.32 -1.22
N ARG A 194 7.05 17.64 -1.27
CA ARG A 194 6.02 18.25 -2.14
C ARG A 194 6.34 18.04 -3.61
N HIS A 195 7.56 18.35 -4.02
CA HIS A 195 8.00 18.21 -5.41
C HIS A 195 7.80 16.79 -5.95
N ILE A 196 8.27 15.76 -5.22
CA ILE A 196 8.09 14.37 -5.64
C ILE A 196 6.61 13.93 -5.61
N THR A 197 5.81 14.47 -4.70
CA THR A 197 4.37 14.23 -4.67
C THR A 197 3.69 14.75 -5.93
N ASP A 198 4.05 15.96 -6.37
CA ASP A 198 3.48 16.56 -7.58
C ASP A 198 3.94 15.83 -8.85
N LEU A 199 5.18 15.35 -8.89
CA LEU A 199 5.65 14.47 -9.97
C LEU A 199 4.86 13.15 -10.03
N ILE A 200 4.66 12.50 -8.87
CA ILE A 200 3.87 11.27 -8.79
C ILE A 200 2.43 11.50 -9.25
N LYS A 201 1.78 12.59 -8.82
CA LYS A 201 0.42 12.94 -9.27
C LYS A 201 0.30 13.05 -10.78
N LYS A 202 1.22 13.81 -11.40
CA LYS A 202 1.24 14.00 -12.85
C LYS A 202 1.44 12.69 -13.62
N SER A 203 2.16 11.75 -13.01
CA SER A 203 2.46 10.45 -13.61
C SER A 203 1.49 9.36 -13.18
N SER A 204 0.49 9.65 -12.33
CA SER A 204 -0.35 8.62 -11.71
C SER A 204 -1.60 8.26 -12.49
N GLU A 205 -1.95 8.99 -13.54
CA GLU A 205 -3.16 8.76 -14.33
C GLU A 205 -3.00 7.60 -15.34
N ASP A 206 -1.77 7.34 -15.82
CA ASP A 206 -1.46 6.28 -16.80
C ASP A 206 -0.47 5.24 -16.24
N VAL A 207 -0.84 4.61 -15.12
CA VAL A 207 -0.01 3.59 -14.45
C VAL A 207 -0.78 2.32 -14.18
N THR A 208 -0.04 1.22 -14.13
CA THR A 208 -0.61 -0.07 -13.74
C THR A 208 -1.00 -0.06 -12.26
N GLY A 209 -1.92 -0.96 -11.85
CA GLY A 209 -2.32 -1.06 -10.44
C GLY A 209 -1.16 -1.39 -9.48
N ALA A 210 -0.12 -2.07 -9.96
CA ALA A 210 1.08 -2.37 -9.19
C ALA A 210 1.97 -1.12 -8.98
N GLU A 211 2.13 -0.31 -10.02
CA GLU A 211 2.85 0.96 -9.99
C GLU A 211 2.13 1.99 -9.11
N PHE A 212 0.81 2.10 -9.25
CA PHE A 212 0.02 2.98 -8.40
C PHE A 212 0.16 2.61 -6.92
N ARG A 213 0.09 1.31 -6.60
CA ARG A 213 0.33 0.82 -5.22
C ARG A 213 1.74 1.17 -4.74
N MET A 214 2.76 1.01 -5.59
CA MET A 214 4.13 1.39 -5.27
C MET A 214 4.24 2.87 -4.91
N PHE A 215 3.65 3.76 -5.72
CA PHE A 215 3.61 5.20 -5.45
C PHE A 215 2.90 5.52 -4.14
N MET A 216 1.71 4.96 -3.92
CA MET A 216 0.94 5.23 -2.71
C MET A 216 1.65 4.71 -1.45
N ASP A 217 2.34 3.57 -1.52
CA ASP A 217 3.14 3.05 -0.41
C ASP A 217 4.42 3.86 -0.16
N PHE A 218 4.94 4.54 -1.18
CA PHE A 218 6.01 5.52 -1.00
C PHE A 218 5.49 6.83 -0.38
N LEU A 219 4.40 7.40 -0.90
CA LEU A 219 3.81 8.65 -0.41
C LEU A 219 3.44 8.54 1.08
N LYS A 220 2.87 7.42 1.53
CA LYS A 220 2.58 7.15 2.95
C LYS A 220 3.80 7.25 3.88
N LYS A 221 5.01 7.07 3.35
CA LYS A 221 6.26 7.11 4.12
C LYS A 221 6.88 8.51 4.17
N LEU A 222 6.33 9.49 3.45
CA LEU A 222 6.80 10.87 3.50
C LEU A 222 6.31 11.55 4.78
N SER A 223 7.10 12.45 5.34
CA SER A 223 6.74 13.16 6.58
C SER A 223 5.47 14.01 6.43
N ILE A 224 5.26 14.63 5.25
CA ILE A 224 4.06 15.40 4.94
C ILE A 224 2.77 14.57 4.97
N PHE A 225 2.88 13.24 4.93
CA PHE A 225 1.77 12.29 4.98
C PHE A 225 1.86 11.29 6.14
N GLY A 226 2.93 11.36 6.95
CA GLY A 226 3.18 10.44 8.06
C GLY A 226 2.12 10.56 9.17
N ASP A 227 2.22 9.74 10.22
CA ASP A 227 1.17 9.57 11.23
C ASP A 227 0.69 10.86 11.91
N LYS A 228 1.58 11.86 12.02
CA LYS A 228 1.29 13.16 12.64
C LYS A 228 0.74 14.22 11.66
N ALA A 229 0.65 13.89 10.38
CA ALA A 229 0.15 14.82 9.37
C ALA A 229 -1.34 15.16 9.60
N PRO A 230 -1.76 16.41 9.33
CA PRO A 230 -3.14 16.82 9.51
C PRO A 230 -4.07 16.10 8.51
N SER A 231 -5.35 15.99 8.87
CA SER A 231 -6.36 15.30 8.06
C SER A 231 -6.51 15.88 6.65
N GLU A 232 -6.19 17.17 6.43
CA GLU A 232 -6.16 17.79 5.11
C GLU A 232 -5.17 17.13 4.15
N ARG A 233 -4.01 16.66 4.66
CA ARG A 233 -3.05 15.91 3.83
C ARG A 233 -3.57 14.52 3.48
N MET A 234 -4.46 13.96 4.29
CA MET A 234 -5.15 12.71 3.96
C MET A 234 -6.17 12.92 2.83
N LYS A 235 -6.83 14.08 2.79
CA LYS A 235 -7.71 14.44 1.67
C LYS A 235 -6.94 14.48 0.36
N GLU A 236 -5.72 15.00 0.38
CA GLU A 236 -4.85 15.02 -0.80
C GLU A 236 -4.54 13.60 -1.31
N LEU A 237 -4.14 12.68 -0.44
CA LEU A 237 -3.90 11.27 -0.83
C LEU A 237 -5.17 10.57 -1.32
N VAL A 238 -6.30 10.82 -0.68
CA VAL A 238 -7.59 10.31 -1.16
C VAL A 238 -7.94 10.89 -2.52
N GLY A 239 -7.68 12.17 -2.77
CA GLY A 239 -7.90 12.79 -4.08
C GLY A 239 -7.10 12.12 -5.20
N ILE A 240 -5.86 11.68 -4.94
CA ILE A 240 -5.07 10.90 -5.91
C ILE A 240 -5.75 9.56 -6.20
N ILE A 241 -6.21 8.86 -5.15
CA ILE A 241 -6.90 7.56 -5.30
C ILE A 241 -8.26 7.71 -5.99
N GLU A 242 -8.98 8.80 -5.73
CA GLU A 242 -10.24 9.13 -6.40
C GLU A 242 -10.03 9.40 -7.89
N GLY A 243 -8.95 10.09 -8.26
CA GLY A 243 -8.54 10.27 -9.65
C GLY A 243 -8.28 8.93 -10.33
N GLN A 244 -7.51 8.05 -9.70
CA GLN A 244 -7.22 6.72 -10.24
C GLN A 244 -8.46 5.82 -10.35
N ALA A 245 -9.42 5.99 -9.45
CA ALA A 245 -10.67 5.25 -9.47
C ALA A 245 -11.64 5.72 -10.56
N ASP A 246 -11.37 6.88 -11.18
CA ASP A 246 -12.19 7.47 -12.26
C ASP A 246 -13.68 7.58 -11.88
N LEU A 247 -13.94 8.16 -10.70
CA LEU A 247 -15.29 8.24 -10.10
C LEU A 247 -16.27 9.18 -10.84
N ASP A 248 -15.82 9.83 -11.91
CA ASP A 248 -16.66 10.69 -12.74
C ASP A 248 -17.12 9.97 -14.03
N SER A 249 -16.56 8.79 -14.32
CA SER A 249 -16.92 7.99 -15.48
C SER A 249 -18.29 7.30 -15.34
N ALA A 250 -19.03 7.24 -16.46
CA ALA A 250 -20.26 6.48 -16.52
C ALA A 250 -19.95 4.97 -16.39
N PHE A 251 -20.83 4.26 -15.69
CA PHE A 251 -20.71 2.81 -15.52
C PHE A 251 -21.84 2.11 -16.30
N ASP A 252 -21.47 1.35 -17.32
CA ASP A 252 -22.34 0.35 -17.96
C ASP A 252 -21.90 -1.04 -17.45
N VAL A 253 -22.69 -2.10 -17.65
CA VAL A 253 -22.33 -3.49 -17.25
C VAL A 253 -22.24 -4.41 -18.47
N THR A 254 -22.34 -3.85 -19.66
CA THR A 254 -22.43 -4.62 -20.91
C THR A 254 -21.08 -4.85 -21.57
N HIS A 255 -20.00 -4.23 -21.08
CA HIS A 255 -18.67 -4.30 -21.66
C HIS A 255 -17.65 -5.00 -20.76
N VAL A 256 -16.69 -5.70 -21.37
CA VAL A 256 -15.58 -6.37 -20.65
C VAL A 256 -14.77 -5.36 -19.81
N SER A 257 -14.68 -4.11 -20.28
CA SER A 257 -14.08 -2.96 -19.57
C SER A 257 -14.68 -2.72 -18.18
N ASP A 258 -15.91 -3.16 -17.94
CA ASP A 258 -16.64 -2.89 -16.71
C ASP A 258 -16.18 -3.82 -15.57
N THR A 259 -15.61 -4.99 -15.90
CA THR A 259 -14.98 -5.88 -14.90
C THR A 259 -13.68 -5.28 -14.39
N ASP A 260 -12.84 -4.75 -15.29
CA ASP A 260 -11.59 -4.08 -14.93
C ASP A 260 -11.87 -2.79 -14.12
N HIS A 261 -12.94 -2.08 -14.45
CA HIS A 261 -13.37 -0.92 -13.69
C HIS A 261 -13.78 -1.32 -12.26
N ILE A 262 -14.60 -2.35 -12.07
CA ILE A 262 -14.96 -2.83 -10.72
C ILE A 262 -13.70 -3.21 -9.92
N ASP A 263 -12.76 -3.91 -10.54
CA ASP A 263 -11.53 -4.36 -9.89
C ASP A 263 -10.66 -3.19 -9.43
N ARG A 264 -10.55 -2.18 -10.29
CA ARG A 264 -9.90 -0.90 -10.00
C ARG A 264 -10.61 -0.15 -8.87
N LEU A 265 -11.94 -0.06 -8.91
CA LEU A 265 -12.75 0.60 -7.89
C LEU A 265 -12.56 -0.06 -6.51
N ILE A 266 -12.67 -1.39 -6.44
CA ILE A 266 -12.46 -2.16 -5.21
C ILE A 266 -11.04 -1.99 -4.68
N SER A 267 -10.05 -2.05 -5.57
CA SER A 267 -8.64 -1.84 -5.21
C SER A 267 -8.40 -0.43 -4.64
N CYS A 268 -9.01 0.60 -5.25
CA CYS A 268 -8.93 1.98 -4.78
C CYS A 268 -9.63 2.18 -3.43
N LEU A 269 -10.80 1.58 -3.23
CA LEU A 269 -11.51 1.59 -1.94
C LEU A 269 -10.62 1.03 -0.80
N TYR A 270 -10.00 -0.13 -1.01
CA TYR A 270 -9.09 -0.72 -0.04
C TYR A 270 -7.84 0.13 0.19
N MET A 271 -7.33 0.79 -0.85
CA MET A 271 -6.18 1.67 -0.74
C MET A 271 -6.49 2.96 0.03
N ALA A 272 -7.73 3.47 -0.09
CA ALA A 272 -8.21 4.67 0.59
C ALA A 272 -8.59 4.44 2.06
N LEU A 273 -8.94 3.20 2.44
CA LEU A 273 -9.40 2.83 3.79
C LEU A 273 -8.50 3.34 4.94
N PRO A 274 -7.17 3.24 4.89
CA PRO A 274 -6.29 3.77 5.95
C PRO A 274 -6.38 5.30 6.10
N PHE A 275 -6.78 6.02 5.06
CA PHE A 275 -6.92 7.47 5.08
C PHE A 275 -8.28 7.91 5.60
N PHE A 276 -9.34 7.13 5.35
CA PHE A 276 -10.64 7.33 5.99
C PHE A 276 -10.55 7.17 7.52
N LEU A 277 -9.80 6.16 7.98
CA LEU A 277 -9.44 5.96 9.39
C LEU A 277 -8.76 7.19 10.02
N ARG A 278 -8.05 7.99 9.21
CA ARG A 278 -7.36 9.22 9.62
C ARG A 278 -8.18 10.49 9.36
N GLY A 279 -9.47 10.35 9.08
CA GLY A 279 -10.43 11.46 8.96
C GLY A 279 -10.58 12.05 7.56
N ALA A 280 -10.05 11.40 6.51
CA ALA A 280 -10.41 11.76 5.14
C ALA A 280 -11.85 11.33 4.82
N SER A 281 -12.51 12.03 3.90
CA SER A 281 -13.90 11.73 3.53
C SER A 281 -13.97 10.56 2.55
N SER A 282 -14.99 9.70 2.69
CA SER A 282 -15.34 8.64 1.74
C SER A 282 -16.50 9.04 0.81
N SER A 283 -16.93 10.31 0.81
CA SER A 283 -18.17 10.75 0.14
C SER A 283 -18.22 10.46 -1.36
N ARG A 284 -17.14 10.73 -2.12
CA ARG A 284 -17.16 10.52 -3.58
C ARG A 284 -17.33 9.04 -3.93
N PHE A 285 -16.58 8.16 -3.26
CA PHE A 285 -16.75 6.71 -3.39
C PHE A 285 -18.17 6.26 -3.08
N LEU A 286 -18.76 6.71 -1.97
CA LEU A 286 -20.12 6.35 -1.59
C LEU A 286 -21.16 6.85 -2.60
N ASN A 287 -21.00 8.08 -3.08
CA ASN A 287 -21.87 8.65 -4.10
C ASN A 287 -21.80 7.86 -5.40
N TYR A 288 -20.61 7.46 -5.82
CA TYR A 288 -20.41 6.64 -7.00
C TYR A 288 -21.05 5.25 -6.83
N LEU A 289 -20.78 4.59 -5.71
CA LEU A 289 -21.38 3.30 -5.37
C LEU A 289 -22.91 3.38 -5.41
N ASN A 290 -23.49 4.41 -4.83
CA ASN A 290 -24.94 4.58 -4.75
C ASN A 290 -25.60 4.87 -6.10
N LYS A 291 -24.98 5.72 -6.93
CA LYS A 291 -25.56 6.18 -8.20
C LYS A 291 -25.33 5.22 -9.36
N HIS A 292 -24.16 4.60 -9.42
CA HIS A 292 -23.71 3.88 -10.61
C HIS A 292 -23.55 2.38 -10.39
N ILE A 293 -23.12 1.95 -9.21
CA ILE A 293 -22.76 0.54 -8.97
C ILE A 293 -23.91 -0.28 -8.38
N ILE A 294 -24.51 0.18 -7.27
CA ILE A 294 -25.59 -0.57 -6.58
C ILE A 294 -26.81 -0.81 -7.49
N PRO A 295 -27.28 0.14 -8.33
CA PRO A 295 -28.43 -0.09 -9.21
C PRO A 295 -28.26 -1.27 -10.18
N VAL A 296 -27.02 -1.63 -10.51
CA VAL A 296 -26.70 -2.71 -11.43
C VAL A 296 -26.01 -3.90 -10.75
N PHE A 297 -25.98 -3.92 -9.41
CA PHE A 297 -25.30 -4.91 -8.58
C PHE A 297 -25.58 -6.36 -8.98
N ASP A 298 -26.81 -6.65 -9.39
CA ASP A 298 -27.25 -8.01 -9.74
C ASP A 298 -26.61 -8.58 -10.99
N LYS A 299 -26.11 -7.71 -11.87
CA LYS A 299 -25.45 -8.09 -13.12
C LYS A 299 -24.00 -8.54 -12.91
N PHE A 300 -23.43 -8.33 -11.72
CA PHE A 300 -22.04 -8.67 -11.46
C PHE A 300 -21.80 -10.17 -11.24
N PRO A 301 -20.58 -10.66 -11.54
CA PRO A 301 -20.11 -11.96 -11.09
C PRO A 301 -20.16 -12.07 -9.56
N GLU A 302 -20.42 -13.28 -9.06
CA GLU A 302 -20.64 -13.54 -7.62
C GLU A 302 -19.43 -13.18 -6.76
N GLU A 303 -18.21 -13.41 -7.27
CA GLU A 303 -16.97 -13.06 -6.58
C GLU A 303 -16.85 -11.54 -6.36
N ARG A 304 -17.18 -10.75 -7.39
CA ARG A 304 -17.12 -9.28 -7.33
C ARG A 304 -18.22 -8.65 -6.49
N LYS A 305 -19.41 -9.25 -6.51
CA LYS A 305 -20.48 -8.88 -5.56
C LYS A 305 -20.01 -9.00 -4.12
N LEU A 306 -19.37 -10.11 -3.78
CA LEU A 306 -18.84 -10.32 -2.43
C LEU A 306 -17.77 -9.29 -2.07
N ASP A 307 -16.78 -9.10 -2.94
CA ASP A 307 -15.67 -8.18 -2.68
C ASP A 307 -16.16 -6.73 -2.52
N LEU A 308 -17.13 -6.31 -3.34
CA LEU A 308 -17.76 -5.01 -3.23
C LEU A 308 -18.53 -4.84 -1.90
N LEU A 309 -19.31 -5.84 -1.50
CA LEU A 309 -20.04 -5.80 -0.22
C LEU A 309 -19.10 -5.77 0.98
N LYS A 310 -17.97 -6.49 0.92
CA LYS A 310 -16.92 -6.39 1.95
C LYS A 310 -16.32 -4.99 2.00
N ALA A 311 -15.99 -4.41 0.85
CA ALA A 311 -15.46 -3.05 0.77
C ALA A 311 -16.46 -2.03 1.34
N LEU A 312 -17.75 -2.12 0.98
CA LEU A 312 -18.82 -1.29 1.51
C LEU A 312 -18.97 -1.43 3.03
N ALA A 313 -18.93 -2.66 3.55
CA ALA A 313 -18.96 -2.91 4.98
C ALA A 313 -17.78 -2.25 5.69
N GLU A 314 -16.57 -2.36 5.14
CA GLU A 314 -15.36 -1.79 5.74
C GLU A 314 -15.30 -0.27 5.72
N ILE A 315 -15.85 0.40 4.70
CA ILE A 315 -15.90 1.88 4.67
C ILE A 315 -17.07 2.45 5.49
N SER A 316 -18.10 1.64 5.78
CA SER A 316 -19.31 2.10 6.47
C SER A 316 -19.09 2.81 7.82
N PRO A 317 -18.10 2.43 8.66
CA PRO A 317 -17.80 3.14 9.91
C PRO A 317 -17.22 4.53 9.68
N PHE A 318 -16.73 4.86 8.49
CA PHE A 318 -16.10 6.16 8.18
C PHE A 318 -16.98 7.12 7.38
N THR A 319 -18.21 6.73 7.07
CA THR A 319 -19.18 7.59 6.36
C THR A 319 -19.59 8.82 7.19
N LEU A 320 -19.98 9.91 6.53
CA LEU A 320 -20.61 11.07 7.15
C LEU A 320 -22.13 10.87 7.30
N PRO A 321 -22.83 11.59 8.21
CA PRO A 321 -24.28 11.49 8.38
C PRO A 321 -25.08 11.78 7.10
N GLN A 322 -24.65 12.76 6.30
CA GLN A 322 -25.31 13.11 5.04
C GLN A 322 -25.19 11.97 4.01
N ASP A 323 -23.98 11.45 3.80
CA ASP A 323 -23.74 10.33 2.87
C ASP A 323 -24.49 9.08 3.34
N SER A 324 -24.55 8.87 4.67
CA SER A 324 -25.28 7.76 5.26
C SER A 324 -26.77 7.83 4.89
N ARG A 325 -27.40 9.00 4.98
CA ARG A 325 -28.81 9.19 4.56
C ARG A 325 -29.03 8.85 3.08
N GLN A 326 -28.06 9.12 2.22
CA GLN A 326 -28.19 8.91 0.78
C GLN A 326 -28.06 7.45 0.37
N ILE A 327 -27.12 6.71 0.98
CA ILE A 327 -26.84 5.32 0.61
C ILE A 327 -27.72 4.30 1.37
N LEU A 328 -28.27 4.68 2.53
CA LEU A 328 -29.08 3.78 3.37
C LEU A 328 -30.28 3.15 2.65
N PRO A 329 -31.06 3.85 1.80
CA PRO A 329 -32.15 3.23 1.04
C PRO A 329 -31.68 2.03 0.19
N SER A 330 -30.58 2.20 -0.53
CA SER A 330 -29.99 1.19 -1.40
C SER A 330 -29.46 -0.01 -0.60
N VAL A 331 -28.83 0.25 0.56
CA VAL A 331 -28.39 -0.81 1.48
C VAL A 331 -29.57 -1.58 2.06
N VAL A 332 -30.66 -0.91 2.47
CA VAL A 332 -31.85 -1.56 2.99
C VAL A 332 -32.54 -2.41 1.92
N GLN A 333 -32.58 -1.93 0.67
CA GLN A 333 -33.15 -2.69 -0.45
C GLN A 333 -32.37 -3.99 -0.71
N LEU A 334 -31.03 -3.90 -0.78
CA LEU A 334 -30.17 -5.08 -0.91
C LEU A 334 -30.32 -6.02 0.30
N LEU A 335 -30.36 -5.46 1.51
CA LEU A 335 -30.54 -6.25 2.73
C LEU A 335 -31.88 -7.02 2.71
N LYS A 336 -32.98 -6.36 2.35
CA LYS A 336 -34.28 -7.04 2.19
C LYS A 336 -34.25 -8.10 1.09
N LYS A 337 -33.52 -7.87 0.00
CA LYS A 337 -33.34 -8.85 -1.07
C LYS A 337 -32.66 -10.13 -0.59
N TYR A 338 -31.59 -10.01 0.20
CA TYR A 338 -30.80 -11.15 0.67
C TYR A 338 -31.27 -11.75 2.01
N MET A 339 -32.24 -11.13 2.68
CA MET A 339 -32.89 -11.70 3.87
C MET A 339 -34.24 -12.33 3.49
N PRO A 340 -34.34 -13.67 3.34
CA PRO A 340 -35.53 -14.33 2.86
C PRO A 340 -36.68 -14.27 3.86
N ARG A 341 -37.93 -14.31 3.37
CA ARG A 341 -39.12 -14.52 4.21
C ARG A 341 -39.25 -16.01 4.56
N ARG A 342 -39.90 -16.37 5.67
CA ARG A 342 -39.98 -17.77 6.18
C ARG A 342 -40.57 -18.79 5.18
N LYS A 343 -41.23 -18.34 4.11
CA LYS A 343 -41.92 -19.17 3.11
C LYS A 343 -41.30 -19.15 1.71
N SER A 344 -40.17 -18.46 1.48
CA SER A 344 -39.66 -18.28 0.11
C SER A 344 -38.87 -19.48 -0.44
N GLY A 345 -38.37 -20.38 0.42
CA GLY A 345 -37.52 -21.49 -0.03
C GLY A 345 -36.16 -21.05 -0.60
N GLU A 346 -35.83 -19.77 -0.51
CA GLU A 346 -34.61 -19.17 -1.04
C GLU A 346 -33.40 -19.52 -0.17
N GLU A 347 -32.28 -19.87 -0.79
CA GLU A 347 -31.00 -20.02 -0.10
C GLU A 347 -30.43 -18.65 0.31
N MET A 348 -29.95 -18.56 1.55
CA MET A 348 -29.43 -17.31 2.11
C MET A 348 -27.91 -17.26 2.03
N ASN A 349 -27.38 -16.23 1.37
CA ASN A 349 -25.94 -15.94 1.39
C ASN A 349 -25.56 -15.24 2.71
N PHE A 350 -25.07 -16.03 3.68
CA PHE A 350 -24.70 -15.55 5.01
C PHE A 350 -23.66 -14.42 4.97
N THR A 351 -22.68 -14.49 4.08
CA THR A 351 -21.62 -13.48 4.02
C THR A 351 -22.15 -12.15 3.48
N TYR A 352 -23.09 -12.16 2.53
CA TYR A 352 -23.75 -10.94 2.06
C TYR A 352 -24.58 -10.31 3.17
N VAL A 353 -25.35 -11.12 3.89
CA VAL A 353 -26.17 -10.65 5.01
C VAL A 353 -25.28 -10.07 6.11
N GLU A 354 -24.13 -10.67 6.42
CA GLU A 354 -23.15 -10.09 7.36
C GLU A 354 -22.67 -8.71 6.90
N CYS A 355 -22.21 -8.59 5.64
CA CYS A 355 -21.74 -7.31 5.10
C CYS A 355 -22.82 -6.22 5.14
N LEU A 356 -24.03 -6.55 4.69
CA LEU A 356 -25.15 -5.62 4.59
C LEU A 356 -25.71 -5.23 5.96
N LEU A 357 -25.81 -6.18 6.90
CA LEU A 357 -26.19 -5.85 8.29
C LEU A 357 -25.17 -4.96 8.94
N TYR A 358 -23.87 -5.23 8.75
CA TYR A 358 -22.80 -4.40 9.28
C TYR A 358 -22.90 -2.98 8.73
N ALA A 359 -22.93 -2.83 7.40
CA ALA A 359 -23.11 -1.54 6.76
C ALA A 359 -24.38 -0.82 7.26
N PHE A 360 -25.52 -1.51 7.31
CA PHE A 360 -26.78 -0.96 7.82
C PHE A 360 -26.63 -0.40 9.24
N HIS A 361 -26.02 -1.15 10.17
CA HIS A 361 -25.81 -0.69 11.55
C HIS A 361 -25.00 0.60 11.63
N HIS A 362 -23.89 0.70 10.89
CA HIS A 362 -23.04 1.90 10.91
C HIS A 362 -23.73 3.11 10.27
N LEU A 363 -24.40 2.91 9.14
CA LEU A 363 -25.10 3.98 8.43
C LEU A 363 -26.32 4.47 9.23
N ALA A 364 -27.10 3.54 9.79
CA ALA A 364 -28.26 3.84 10.62
C ALA A 364 -27.88 4.52 11.94
N HIS A 365 -26.74 4.16 12.53
CA HIS A 365 -26.22 4.85 13.72
C HIS A 365 -25.98 6.36 13.47
N LYS A 366 -25.54 6.72 12.25
CA LYS A 366 -25.28 8.12 11.85
C LYS A 366 -26.51 8.85 11.34
N ALA A 367 -27.49 8.10 10.81
CA ALA A 367 -28.72 8.62 10.25
C ALA A 367 -29.96 7.86 10.79
N PRO A 368 -30.20 7.85 12.12
CA PRO A 368 -31.21 6.98 12.71
C PRO A 368 -32.62 7.32 12.27
N ASN A 369 -32.93 8.60 12.04
CA ASN A 369 -34.25 9.01 11.59
C ASN A 369 -34.59 8.59 10.16
N ALA A 370 -33.59 8.45 9.28
CA ALA A 370 -33.80 7.94 7.93
C ALA A 370 -34.32 6.48 7.92
N THR A 371 -34.14 5.74 9.02
CA THR A 371 -34.63 4.37 9.13
C THR A 371 -36.15 4.27 9.31
N ASN A 372 -36.85 5.35 9.66
CA ASN A 372 -38.31 5.30 9.85
C ASN A 372 -39.03 4.95 8.54
N SER A 373 -38.81 5.70 7.47
CA SER A 373 -39.46 5.43 6.18
C SER A 373 -38.94 4.18 5.46
N LEU A 374 -37.83 3.60 5.91
CA LEU A 374 -37.20 2.43 5.28
C LEU A 374 -37.55 1.11 5.99
N CYS A 375 -37.65 1.18 7.33
CA CYS A 375 -37.72 0.03 8.23
C CYS A 375 -38.85 0.14 9.27
N GLY A 376 -39.54 1.28 9.36
CA GLY A 376 -40.62 1.53 10.34
C GLY A 376 -40.15 1.77 11.78
N TYR A 377 -38.87 2.08 12.00
CA TYR A 377 -38.37 2.42 13.34
C TYR A 377 -38.73 3.84 13.75
N LYS A 378 -39.39 4.00 14.89
CA LYS A 378 -39.87 5.30 15.40
C LYS A 378 -38.84 5.93 16.34
N ILE A 379 -37.72 6.39 15.77
CA ILE A 379 -36.66 7.07 16.55
C ILE A 379 -36.89 8.57 16.54
N VAL A 380 -37.13 9.16 17.71
CA VAL A 380 -37.36 10.59 17.87
C VAL A 380 -36.01 11.31 17.99
N THR A 381 -35.68 12.13 16.99
CA THR A 381 -34.47 12.97 16.99
C THR A 381 -34.78 14.46 17.15
N GLY A 382 -36.06 14.83 17.06
CA GLY A 382 -36.52 16.22 17.13
C GLY A 382 -36.39 16.96 15.79
N GLN A 383 -36.16 16.24 14.69
CA GLN A 383 -36.01 16.81 13.34
C GLN A 383 -37.30 16.62 12.52
N PRO A 384 -37.67 17.57 11.63
CA PRO A 384 -38.82 17.40 10.74
C PRO A 384 -38.74 16.14 9.86
N SER A 385 -37.52 15.70 9.54
CA SER A 385 -37.23 14.48 8.78
C SER A 385 -37.58 13.18 9.52
N ASP A 386 -37.99 13.23 10.78
CA ASP A 386 -38.38 12.06 11.55
C ASP A 386 -39.70 11.44 11.06
N ARG A 387 -40.54 12.21 10.34
CA ARG A 387 -41.81 11.76 9.74
C ARG A 387 -42.71 10.97 10.71
N LEU A 388 -42.77 11.39 11.98
CA LEU A 388 -43.44 10.67 13.07
C LEU A 388 -44.97 10.56 12.92
N GLY A 389 -45.57 11.40 12.06
CA GLY A 389 -47.00 11.38 11.76
C GLY A 389 -47.39 10.38 10.66
N GLU A 390 -46.44 9.72 10.01
CA GLU A 390 -46.69 8.75 8.95
C GLU A 390 -46.62 7.32 9.47
N ASP A 391 -47.45 6.43 8.91
CA ASP A 391 -47.48 5.02 9.30
C ASP A 391 -46.61 4.16 8.38
N PHE A 392 -45.52 3.64 8.95
CA PHE A 392 -44.58 2.72 8.29
C PHE A 392 -44.59 1.32 8.94
N SER A 393 -45.67 0.97 9.64
CA SER A 393 -45.78 -0.30 10.39
C SER A 393 -45.64 -1.54 9.50
N GLU A 394 -46.02 -1.46 8.23
CA GLU A 394 -45.83 -2.55 7.25
C GLU A 394 -44.34 -2.85 7.03
N PHE A 395 -43.49 -1.82 6.93
CA PHE A 395 -42.05 -2.01 6.76
C PHE A 395 -41.40 -2.62 8.00
N TYR A 396 -41.86 -2.23 9.19
CA TYR A 396 -41.41 -2.85 10.44
C TYR A 396 -41.81 -4.33 10.52
N THR A 397 -43.03 -4.65 10.12
CA THR A 397 -43.55 -6.02 10.12
C THR A 397 -42.78 -6.90 9.14
N ASP A 398 -42.59 -6.44 7.89
CA ASP A 398 -41.78 -7.15 6.88
C ASP A 398 -40.35 -7.38 7.36
N LEU A 399 -39.71 -6.35 7.92
CA LEU A 399 -38.33 -6.45 8.41
C LEU A 399 -38.23 -7.45 9.57
N THR A 400 -39.16 -7.41 10.53
CA THR A 400 -39.17 -8.31 11.69
C THR A 400 -39.38 -9.78 11.28
N GLU A 401 -40.23 -10.03 10.29
CA GLU A 401 -40.43 -11.36 9.72
C GLU A 401 -39.14 -11.91 9.09
N ARG A 402 -38.48 -11.08 8.27
CA ARG A 402 -37.20 -11.41 7.63
C ARG A 402 -36.09 -11.63 8.65
N LEU A 403 -35.95 -10.77 9.66
CA LEU A 403 -34.99 -10.94 10.75
C LEU A 403 -35.18 -12.28 11.46
N SER A 404 -36.42 -12.64 11.78
CA SER A 404 -36.71 -13.92 12.41
C SER A 404 -36.31 -15.11 11.53
N SER A 405 -36.62 -15.04 10.24
CA SER A 405 -36.24 -16.07 9.25
C SER A 405 -34.72 -16.25 9.15
N VAL A 406 -34.00 -15.13 9.02
CA VAL A 406 -32.53 -15.08 8.97
C VAL A 406 -31.92 -15.71 10.23
N GLU A 407 -32.45 -15.39 11.41
CA GLU A 407 -31.94 -15.95 12.65
C GLU A 407 -32.15 -17.47 12.77
N ASP A 408 -33.29 -17.98 12.31
CA ASP A 408 -33.58 -19.41 12.34
C ASP A 408 -32.68 -20.19 11.37
N LEU A 409 -32.48 -19.67 10.15
CA LEU A 409 -31.51 -20.20 9.18
C LEU A 409 -30.08 -20.15 9.72
N THR A 410 -29.72 -19.07 10.42
CA THR A 410 -28.40 -18.89 11.04
C THR A 410 -28.18 -19.87 12.19
N ARG A 411 -29.17 -20.06 13.08
CA ARG A 411 -29.09 -21.06 14.16
C ARG A 411 -28.98 -22.49 13.62
N ALA A 412 -29.71 -22.83 12.56
CA ALA A 412 -29.62 -24.13 11.91
C ALA A 412 -28.24 -24.38 11.29
N THR A 413 -27.71 -23.39 10.57
CA THR A 413 -26.39 -23.47 9.92
C THR A 413 -25.27 -23.51 10.95
N MET A 414 -25.36 -22.71 12.01
CA MET A 414 -24.40 -22.73 13.11
C MET A 414 -24.30 -24.10 13.79
N LYS A 415 -25.43 -24.80 13.96
CA LYS A 415 -25.43 -26.19 14.47
C LYS A 415 -24.69 -27.13 13.50
N LYS A 416 -24.97 -27.05 12.20
CA LYS A 416 -24.30 -27.85 11.17
C LYS A 416 -22.78 -27.60 11.16
N LEU A 417 -22.35 -26.35 11.20
CA LEU A 417 -20.93 -25.98 11.23
C LEU A 417 -20.23 -26.45 12.52
N THR A 418 -20.90 -26.37 13.66
CA THR A 418 -20.36 -26.86 14.95
C THR A 418 -20.14 -28.37 14.92
N GLN A 419 -21.08 -29.11 14.31
CA GLN A 419 -20.94 -30.55 14.10
C GLN A 419 -19.79 -30.86 13.13
N GLY A 420 -19.74 -30.19 11.98
CA GLY A 420 -18.67 -30.36 10.98
C GLY A 420 -17.28 -30.07 11.57
N MET A 421 -17.14 -29.08 12.45
CA MET A 421 -15.88 -28.80 13.16
C MET A 421 -15.40 -29.98 14.01
N ALA A 422 -16.31 -30.69 14.68
CA ALA A 422 -15.98 -31.89 15.45
C ALA A 422 -15.53 -33.04 14.54
N GLU A 423 -16.13 -33.18 13.36
CA GLU A 423 -15.75 -34.16 12.34
C GLU A 423 -14.37 -33.84 11.75
N HIS A 424 -14.09 -32.58 11.42
CA HIS A 424 -12.76 -32.15 10.95
C HIS A 424 -11.66 -32.39 12.01
N ASN A 425 -11.95 -32.19 13.29
CA ASN A 425 -11.01 -32.50 14.37
C ASN A 425 -10.67 -34.00 14.42
N LYS A 426 -11.66 -34.88 14.24
CA LYS A 426 -11.45 -36.33 14.15
C LYS A 426 -10.67 -36.71 12.89
N ALA A 427 -11.02 -36.13 11.74
CA ALA A 427 -10.32 -36.35 10.49
C ALA A 427 -8.84 -35.91 10.56
N MET A 428 -8.56 -34.78 11.23
CA MET A 428 -7.20 -34.27 11.43
C MET A 428 -6.34 -35.23 12.25
N ALA A 429 -6.92 -35.86 13.28
CA ALA A 429 -6.23 -36.88 14.08
C ALA A 429 -6.00 -38.19 13.32
N ALA A 430 -6.85 -38.50 12.34
CA ALA A 430 -6.78 -39.72 11.51
C ALA A 430 -5.93 -39.54 10.23
N ALA A 431 -5.59 -38.32 9.83
CA ALA A 431 -4.89 -38.02 8.59
C ALA A 431 -3.42 -38.48 8.62
N LYS A 432 -3.05 -39.30 7.63
CA LYS A 432 -1.70 -39.90 7.52
C LYS A 432 -0.76 -39.19 6.56
N SER A 433 -1.29 -38.43 5.61
CA SER A 433 -0.53 -37.63 4.64
C SER A 433 -0.56 -36.16 5.03
N ASP A 434 0.51 -35.43 4.71
CA ASP A 434 0.60 -33.99 4.97
C ASP A 434 -0.36 -33.19 4.07
N GLU A 435 -0.59 -33.62 2.82
CA GLU A 435 -1.60 -33.02 1.94
C GLU A 435 -3.02 -33.15 2.50
N ALA A 436 -3.34 -34.29 3.10
CA ALA A 436 -4.64 -34.50 3.75
C ALA A 436 -4.80 -33.63 5.00
N LYS A 437 -3.73 -33.43 5.78
CA LYS A 437 -3.74 -32.53 6.94
C LYS A 437 -3.94 -31.08 6.50
N ASP A 438 -3.29 -30.65 5.42
CA ASP A 438 -3.42 -29.30 4.87
C ASP A 438 -4.84 -29.04 4.37
N ASN A 439 -5.44 -29.98 3.64
CA ASN A 439 -6.85 -29.87 3.22
C ASN A 439 -7.81 -29.76 4.40
N ILE A 440 -7.63 -30.58 5.44
CA ILE A 440 -8.47 -30.53 6.65
C ILE A 440 -8.25 -29.21 7.42
N LYS A 441 -7.03 -28.68 7.43
CA LYS A 441 -6.72 -27.38 8.05
C LYS A 441 -7.48 -26.25 7.35
N THR A 442 -7.51 -26.24 6.02
CA THR A 442 -8.30 -25.29 5.22
C THR A 442 -9.80 -25.41 5.51
N GLN A 443 -10.34 -26.63 5.59
CA GLN A 443 -11.75 -26.85 5.95
C GLN A 443 -12.10 -26.35 7.36
N LYS A 444 -11.20 -26.56 8.33
CA LYS A 444 -11.37 -26.02 9.70
C LYS A 444 -11.36 -24.50 9.72
N GLN A 445 -10.50 -23.87 8.93
CA GLN A 445 -10.45 -22.42 8.80
C GLN A 445 -11.77 -21.89 8.21
N ASN A 446 -12.26 -22.48 7.12
CA ASN A 446 -13.53 -22.11 6.50
C ASN A 446 -14.71 -22.28 7.47
N THR A 447 -14.75 -23.39 8.21
CA THR A 447 -15.77 -23.64 9.25
C THR A 447 -15.70 -22.60 10.36
N THR A 448 -14.49 -22.22 10.79
CA THR A 448 -14.28 -21.18 11.81
C THR A 448 -14.78 -19.82 11.32
N THR A 449 -14.48 -19.45 10.08
CA THR A 449 -15.00 -18.21 9.46
C THR A 449 -16.52 -18.23 9.37
N GLY A 450 -17.12 -19.34 8.92
CA GLY A 450 -18.57 -19.50 8.86
C GLY A 450 -19.25 -19.38 10.23
N LEU A 451 -18.65 -19.93 11.29
CA LEU A 451 -19.13 -19.76 12.66
C LEU A 451 -19.03 -18.29 13.13
N ARG A 452 -17.99 -17.55 12.76
CA ARG A 452 -17.88 -16.11 13.05
C ARG A 452 -18.97 -15.32 12.34
N THR A 453 -19.18 -15.56 11.04
CA THR A 453 -20.27 -14.95 10.27
C THR A 453 -21.62 -15.19 10.94
N CYS A 454 -21.93 -16.43 11.33
CA CYS A 454 -23.18 -16.75 12.03
C CYS A 454 -23.33 -15.99 13.36
N ASN A 455 -22.27 -15.92 14.16
CA ASN A 455 -22.27 -15.16 15.42
C ASN A 455 -22.51 -13.67 15.19
N ASN A 456 -21.84 -13.09 14.19
CA ASN A 456 -21.97 -11.69 13.83
C ASN A 456 -23.39 -11.36 13.38
N ILE A 457 -23.99 -12.18 12.52
CA ILE A 457 -25.39 -12.02 12.09
C ILE A 457 -26.31 -12.04 13.31
N LEU A 458 -26.24 -13.05 14.18
CA LEU A 458 -27.11 -13.15 15.36
C LEU A 458 -26.92 -11.96 16.33
N ALA A 459 -25.69 -11.47 16.47
CA ALA A 459 -25.41 -10.29 17.27
C ALA A 459 -26.01 -9.01 16.67
N MET A 460 -26.03 -8.90 15.33
CA MET A 460 -26.57 -7.76 14.61
C MET A 460 -28.09 -7.78 14.44
N THR A 461 -28.74 -8.94 14.33
CA THR A 461 -30.20 -9.01 14.17
C THR A 461 -30.91 -8.77 15.49
N LYS A 462 -30.36 -9.25 16.61
CA LYS A 462 -31.02 -9.21 17.92
C LYS A 462 -31.47 -7.80 18.36
N PRO A 463 -30.65 -6.73 18.25
CA PRO A 463 -31.07 -5.37 18.61
C PRO A 463 -32.17 -4.78 17.71
N LEU A 464 -32.33 -5.31 16.49
CA LEU A 464 -33.23 -4.78 15.48
C LEU A 464 -34.70 -5.17 15.68
N HIS A 465 -35.00 -6.11 16.60
CA HIS A 465 -36.39 -6.43 16.99
C HIS A 465 -37.05 -5.38 17.89
N SER A 466 -36.27 -4.40 18.37
CA SER A 466 -36.82 -3.27 19.14
C SER A 466 -37.49 -2.26 18.21
N LYS A 467 -38.62 -1.68 18.63
CA LYS A 467 -39.27 -0.55 17.93
C LYS A 467 -38.38 0.70 17.87
N THR A 468 -37.45 0.80 18.81
CA THR A 468 -36.40 1.82 18.90
C THR A 468 -35.06 1.09 19.04
N PRO A 469 -34.49 0.60 17.93
CA PRO A 469 -33.27 -0.20 17.97
C PRO A 469 -32.07 0.67 18.36
N LEU A 470 -31.16 0.08 19.12
CA LEU A 470 -29.82 0.63 19.34
C LEU A 470 -28.90 0.06 18.25
N PHE A 471 -28.47 0.93 17.35
CA PHE A 471 -27.51 0.57 16.33
C PHE A 471 -26.11 0.41 16.93
N ILE A 472 -25.40 -0.60 16.45
CA ILE A 472 -24.12 -1.08 16.98
C ILE A 472 -23.01 -0.02 16.91
N GLY A 473 -23.09 0.93 15.97
CA GLY A 473 -22.14 2.04 15.84
C GLY A 473 -20.71 1.59 15.57
N ASP A 474 -19.74 2.50 15.70
CA ASP A 474 -18.44 2.38 15.02
C ASP A 474 -17.47 1.28 15.50
N LYS A 475 -17.73 0.53 16.60
CA LYS A 475 -16.69 -0.34 17.22
C LYS A 475 -17.10 -1.63 17.94
N SER A 476 -18.28 -2.24 17.73
CA SER A 476 -18.64 -3.44 18.54
C SER A 476 -18.59 -4.80 17.86
N ILE A 477 -18.36 -4.90 16.54
CA ILE A 477 -18.27 -6.19 15.84
C ILE A 477 -17.05 -6.21 14.92
N ASN A 478 -16.28 -7.30 14.97
CA ASN A 478 -15.20 -7.59 14.03
C ASN A 478 -15.75 -8.45 12.89
N LEU A 479 -15.67 -7.95 11.66
CA LEU A 479 -16.07 -8.69 10.45
C LEU A 479 -15.36 -10.04 10.36
N SER A 480 -16.05 -11.08 9.89
CA SER A 480 -15.57 -12.47 9.92
C SER A 480 -14.22 -12.70 9.23
N TRP A 481 -13.92 -11.91 8.18
CA TRP A 481 -12.66 -11.95 7.42
C TRP A 481 -11.56 -11.04 7.96
N LYS A 482 -11.81 -10.29 9.05
CA LYS A 482 -10.79 -9.49 9.73
C LYS A 482 -10.14 -10.31 10.85
N GLU A 483 -8.82 -10.20 10.98
CA GLU A 483 -8.12 -10.80 12.11
C GLU A 483 -8.52 -10.10 13.40
N VAL A 484 -8.85 -10.88 14.43
CA VAL A 484 -9.00 -10.35 15.78
C VAL A 484 -7.58 -10.07 16.28
N ALA A 485 -7.17 -8.80 16.31
CA ALA A 485 -5.94 -8.41 16.97
C ALA A 485 -5.99 -8.91 18.42
N LYS A 486 -5.07 -9.82 18.79
CA LYS A 486 -4.91 -10.20 20.19
C LYS A 486 -4.52 -8.94 20.97
N PRO A 487 -5.15 -8.64 22.13
CA PRO A 487 -4.59 -7.64 23.02
C PRO A 487 -3.17 -8.06 23.39
N SER A 488 -2.20 -7.18 23.13
CA SER A 488 -0.83 -7.36 23.61
C SER A 488 -0.89 -7.40 25.13
N VAL A 489 -0.53 -8.55 25.71
CA VAL A 489 -0.31 -8.65 27.14
C VAL A 489 0.91 -7.76 27.45
N PRO A 490 0.80 -6.76 28.34
CA PRO A 490 1.96 -5.98 28.72
C PRO A 490 2.97 -6.92 29.39
N SER A 491 4.14 -7.06 28.77
CA SER A 491 5.29 -7.74 29.35
C SER A 491 5.72 -6.97 30.60
N THR A 492 5.38 -7.48 31.77
CA THR A 492 5.93 -7.01 33.04
C THR A 492 7.35 -7.55 33.18
N THR A 493 8.31 -6.87 32.57
CA THR A 493 9.72 -6.96 32.97
C THR A 493 9.89 -6.18 34.27
N VAL A 494 10.12 -6.90 35.36
CA VAL A 494 10.44 -6.33 36.67
C VAL A 494 11.86 -5.74 36.59
N SER A 495 11.98 -4.40 36.60
CA SER A 495 13.24 -3.71 36.84
C SER A 495 13.33 -3.30 38.31
N ALA A 496 14.34 -3.82 39.00
CA ALA A 496 14.66 -3.49 40.38
C ALA A 496 15.23 -2.05 40.50
N GLY A 497 14.84 -1.36 41.58
CA GLY A 497 15.63 -0.27 42.18
C GLY A 497 15.15 1.16 41.91
N GLY A 498 14.59 1.82 42.94
CA GLY A 498 14.39 3.27 42.95
C GLY A 498 13.54 3.75 44.13
N LYS A 499 14.14 4.52 45.04
CA LYS A 499 13.62 4.94 46.36
C LYS A 499 12.40 5.88 46.29
N ARG A 500 11.49 5.74 47.27
CA ARG A 500 10.41 6.69 47.63
C ARG A 500 10.98 8.02 48.16
N PRO A 501 10.17 9.11 48.11
CA PRO A 501 9.74 9.72 49.37
C PRO A 501 8.23 9.98 49.45
N ALA A 502 7.80 10.37 50.65
CA ALA A 502 6.47 10.25 51.22
C ALA A 502 5.59 11.51 51.12
N THR A 503 4.29 11.26 50.97
CA THR A 503 3.11 11.90 51.60
C THR A 503 2.95 13.42 51.73
N THR A 504 1.79 13.91 51.28
CA THR A 504 0.91 14.82 52.04
C THR A 504 -0.57 14.50 51.76
N ALA A 505 -1.37 14.51 52.84
CA ALA A 505 -2.80 14.26 52.96
C ALA A 505 -3.64 15.43 52.32
N ASN A 506 -4.97 15.45 52.20
CA ASN A 506 -6.08 14.80 52.90
C ASN A 506 -7.39 15.10 52.11
N GLY A 507 -8.45 14.30 52.24
CA GLY A 507 -9.78 14.64 51.69
C GLY A 507 -10.80 13.49 51.62
N SER A 508 -11.44 13.20 52.74
CA SER A 508 -12.68 12.39 52.96
C SER A 508 -13.88 12.85 52.10
N GLY A 509 -14.90 12.06 51.75
CA GLY A 509 -15.29 10.72 52.17
C GLY A 509 -16.57 10.20 51.48
N ASN A 510 -17.00 9.02 51.96
CA ASN A 510 -18.22 8.23 51.76
C ASN A 510 -18.44 7.38 50.49
N MET A 511 -18.26 6.08 50.72
CA MET A 511 -18.77 4.94 49.98
C MET A 511 -20.28 4.77 50.18
N GLU A 512 -20.99 4.42 49.11
CA GLU A 512 -22.17 3.54 49.21
C GLU A 512 -22.06 2.35 48.24
N LYS A 513 -22.30 1.18 48.84
CA LYS A 513 -22.54 -0.18 48.35
C LYS A 513 -22.45 -0.48 46.83
N LYS A 514 -21.44 -1.29 46.53
CA LYS A 514 -21.32 -2.22 45.39
C LYS A 514 -22.53 -3.17 45.31
N GLY A 515 -23.38 -3.00 44.30
CA GLY A 515 -24.34 -4.01 43.85
C GLY A 515 -23.69 -4.93 42.81
N ARG A 516 -23.68 -6.24 43.07
CA ARG A 516 -23.33 -7.30 42.13
C ARG A 516 -24.44 -7.48 41.10
N GLY A 517 -24.08 -7.67 39.83
CA GLY A 517 -24.86 -8.50 38.92
C GLY A 517 -25.25 -7.85 37.58
N ALA A 518 -24.44 -8.08 36.55
CA ALA A 518 -24.92 -8.21 35.18
C ALA A 518 -23.98 -9.16 34.44
N GLY A 519 -24.34 -10.44 34.40
CA GLY A 519 -23.60 -11.49 33.72
C GLY A 519 -23.65 -11.29 32.21
N GLY A 520 -22.51 -10.98 31.61
CA GLY A 520 -22.29 -11.16 30.18
C GLY A 520 -22.20 -12.66 29.91
N MET A 521 -23.27 -13.24 29.38
CA MET A 521 -23.32 -14.63 28.95
C MET A 521 -22.54 -14.79 27.65
N HIS A 522 -21.21 -14.77 27.74
CA HIS A 522 -20.32 -15.19 26.66
C HIS A 522 -20.27 -16.72 26.66
N ASN A 523 -20.78 -17.35 25.59
CA ASN A 523 -20.96 -18.79 25.45
C ASN A 523 -19.68 -19.59 25.79
N GLN A 524 -19.66 -20.22 26.99
CA GLN A 524 -18.57 -21.08 27.48
C GLN A 524 -18.30 -22.31 26.58
N LEU A 525 -19.23 -22.67 25.68
CA LEU A 525 -19.10 -23.81 24.79
C LEU A 525 -18.09 -23.59 23.64
N VAL A 526 -17.87 -22.34 23.22
CA VAL A 526 -17.00 -22.03 22.06
C VAL A 526 -15.53 -21.95 22.46
N ASN A 527 -15.22 -21.43 23.64
CA ASN A 527 -13.84 -21.38 24.14
C ASN A 527 -13.24 -22.79 24.30
N ARG A 528 -14.06 -23.76 24.73
CA ARG A 528 -13.64 -25.16 24.85
C ARG A 528 -13.39 -25.86 23.51
N ALA A 529 -13.98 -25.37 22.41
CA ALA A 529 -13.78 -25.91 21.06
C ALA A 529 -12.53 -25.33 20.36
N LEU A 530 -12.01 -24.19 20.84
CA LEU A 530 -10.89 -23.44 20.25
C LEU A 530 -9.55 -23.65 20.98
N GLU A 531 -9.57 -24.23 22.18
CA GLU A 531 -8.37 -24.46 23.03
C GLU A 531 -7.33 -25.43 22.42
N GLY A 532 -7.66 -26.15 21.35
CA GLY A 532 -6.78 -27.17 20.74
C GLY A 532 -5.81 -26.68 19.65
N ILE A 533 -5.80 -25.39 19.28
CA ILE A 533 -4.90 -24.88 18.23
C ILE A 533 -3.63 -24.32 18.89
N SER A 534 -2.74 -25.23 19.31
CA SER A 534 -1.36 -24.88 19.64
C SER A 534 -0.59 -24.68 18.33
N TYR A 535 -0.16 -23.44 18.08
CA TYR A 535 0.76 -23.10 16.99
C TYR A 535 2.18 -23.52 17.41
N GLY A 536 2.62 -24.68 16.93
CA GLY A 536 4.00 -25.13 17.02
C GLY A 536 4.76 -24.87 15.72
N GLY A 537 5.97 -24.34 15.81
CA GLY A 537 6.92 -24.38 14.71
C GLY A 537 8.13 -23.45 14.83
N ARG A 538 9.18 -23.91 15.53
CA ARG A 538 10.57 -23.94 15.00
C ARG A 538 11.51 -24.71 15.96
N GLY A 539 11.98 -25.88 15.51
CA GLY A 539 13.25 -26.49 15.95
C GLY A 539 14.46 -25.69 15.40
N SER A 540 15.71 -25.86 15.82
CA SER A 540 16.41 -27.08 16.27
C SER A 540 17.66 -26.71 17.13
N PRO A 541 18.75 -27.51 17.24
CA PRO A 541 19.04 -28.32 18.42
C PRO A 541 20.44 -28.13 19.03
N ARG A 542 20.65 -28.55 20.30
CA ARG A 542 21.87 -29.17 20.88
C ARG A 542 22.00 -28.86 22.37
N GLY A 543 22.30 -29.86 23.19
CA GLY A 543 22.73 -29.64 24.58
C GLY A 543 22.51 -30.83 25.50
N ARG A 544 23.45 -31.77 25.47
CA ARG A 544 23.57 -32.97 26.31
C ARG A 544 23.93 -32.57 27.77
N GLY A 545 23.37 -33.27 28.77
CA GLY A 545 23.89 -33.29 30.16
C GLY A 545 22.78 -33.56 31.19
N ARG A 546 22.45 -34.81 31.54
CA ARG A 546 22.99 -35.65 32.64
C ARG A 546 22.70 -35.15 34.07
N GLY A 547 21.94 -35.99 34.80
CA GLY A 547 22.01 -36.20 36.26
C GLY A 547 21.23 -35.22 37.13
N TRP A 548 20.69 -35.53 38.30
CA TRP A 548 20.41 -36.75 39.07
C TRP A 548 19.89 -36.24 40.44
N GLY A 549 18.92 -36.92 41.05
CA GLY A 549 18.58 -36.81 42.49
C GLY A 549 17.84 -35.52 42.92
N GLY A 550 16.80 -35.51 43.73
CA GLY A 550 16.34 -36.47 44.73
C GLY A 550 16.36 -35.82 46.12
N ARG A 551 15.21 -35.87 46.82
CA ARG A 551 14.96 -35.48 48.24
C ARG A 551 14.89 -33.96 48.49
N GLY A 552 13.97 -33.41 49.28
CA GLY A 552 13.06 -33.95 50.29
C GLY A 552 13.13 -33.07 51.55
N ARG A 553 11.97 -32.84 52.21
CA ARG A 553 11.73 -32.09 53.47
C ARG A 553 11.80 -30.55 53.32
N GLY A 554 10.93 -29.74 53.92
CA GLY A 554 9.89 -29.95 54.92
C GLY A 554 9.78 -28.70 55.82
N ARG A 555 8.57 -28.46 56.36
CA ARG A 555 8.20 -27.54 57.47
C ARG A 555 8.00 -26.03 57.19
N SER A 556 6.72 -25.66 57.11
CA SER A 556 5.97 -24.78 58.05
C SER A 556 6.78 -23.97 59.07
N PHE A 557 6.50 -22.67 59.19
CA PHE A 557 5.88 -22.06 60.38
C PHE A 557 5.51 -20.58 60.17
N ARG A 558 4.35 -20.23 60.73
CA ARG A 558 3.76 -18.90 61.03
C ARG A 558 3.10 -18.11 59.91
#